data_AF-A0AAW1XAH4-F1
#
_entry.id   AF-A0AAW1XAH4-F1
#
_cell.length_a   1.000
_cell.length_b   1.000
_cell.length_c   1.000
_cell.angle_alpha   90.00
_cell.angle_beta   90.00
_cell.angle_gamma   90.00
#
_symmetry.space_group_name_H-M   'P 1'
#
loop_
_entity.id
_entity.type
_entity.pdbx_description
1 polymer ?
#
loop_
_entity_poly.entity_id
_entity_poly.type
_entity_poly.pdbx_seq_one_letter_code
_entity_poly.pdbx_strand_id
1 'polypeptide(L)'
;MMLTTMPSFFEKKGFTGGLNYYRNMDRNWELTAPWTGTQIKVPVKFIVGDQDLVYNSLGAKDFIHKGGLKKHVPFLEEVVIMEGVGHFINEERPNEISEHIHDFIKQFQ
;
A
#
# COMPACT_ATOMS: atom_id res chain seq x y z
N MET A 1 -23.08 -4.36 -6.12
CA MET A 1 -22.44 -5.10 -7.23
C MET A 1 -21.17 -5.84 -6.80
N MET A 2 -20.36 -5.32 -5.87
CA MET A 2 -19.13 -5.99 -5.38
C MET A 2 -19.37 -7.18 -4.43
N LEU A 3 -20.43 -7.14 -3.61
CA LEU A 3 -20.71 -8.16 -2.59
C LEU A 3 -21.13 -9.54 -3.15
N THR A 4 -21.62 -9.63 -4.39
CA THR A 4 -22.05 -10.91 -4.99
C THR A 4 -21.00 -11.55 -5.89
N THR A 5 -20.03 -10.77 -6.38
CA THR A 5 -19.02 -11.25 -7.33
C THR A 5 -17.80 -11.84 -6.64
N MET A 6 -17.39 -11.31 -5.48
CA MET A 6 -16.24 -11.84 -4.75
C MET A 6 -16.45 -13.27 -4.23
N PRO A 7 -17.57 -13.61 -3.57
CA PRO A 7 -17.80 -14.99 -3.10
C PRO A 7 -17.79 -16.00 -4.24
N SER A 8 -18.54 -15.73 -5.31
CA SER A 8 -18.62 -16.64 -6.47
C SER A 8 -17.27 -16.82 -7.18
N PHE A 9 -16.44 -15.79 -7.21
CA PHE A 9 -15.08 -15.88 -7.73
C PHE A 9 -14.20 -16.80 -6.87
N PHE A 10 -14.17 -16.59 -5.55
CA PHE A 10 -13.35 -17.39 -4.63
C PHE A 10 -13.85 -18.82 -4.46
N GLU A 11 -15.15 -19.08 -4.58
CA GLU A 11 -15.70 -20.44 -4.65
C GLU A 11 -15.15 -21.20 -5.87
N LYS A 12 -15.09 -20.53 -7.03
CA LYS A 12 -14.63 -21.15 -8.28
C LYS A 12 -13.11 -21.27 -8.37
N LYS A 13 -12.36 -20.29 -7.83
CA LYS A 13 -10.91 -20.18 -7.99
C LYS A 13 -10.11 -20.58 -6.76
N GLY A 14 -10.74 -20.64 -5.60
CA GLY A 14 -10.10 -20.85 -4.31
C GLY A 14 -9.17 -19.70 -3.90
N PHE A 15 -8.48 -19.89 -2.77
CA PHE A 15 -7.58 -18.88 -2.19
C PHE A 15 -6.09 -19.16 -2.44
N THR A 16 -5.74 -20.31 -3.02
CA THR A 16 -4.34 -20.74 -3.21
C THR A 16 -3.51 -19.72 -3.95
N GLY A 17 -4.06 -19.10 -5.01
CA GLY A 17 -3.36 -18.07 -5.77
C GLY A 17 -2.96 -16.87 -4.91
N GLY A 18 -3.90 -16.28 -4.17
CA GLY A 18 -3.63 -15.17 -3.26
C GLY A 18 -2.70 -15.55 -2.10
N LEU A 19 -2.89 -16.74 -1.52
CA LEU A 19 -2.04 -17.21 -0.42
C LEU A 19 -0.60 -17.53 -0.83
N ASN A 20 -0.37 -17.88 -2.11
CA ASN A 20 0.98 -18.17 -2.62
C ASN A 20 1.91 -16.95 -2.60
N TYR A 21 1.39 -15.72 -2.58
CA TYR A 21 2.20 -14.51 -2.39
C TYR A 21 2.88 -14.52 -1.01
N TYR A 22 2.13 -14.84 0.04
CA TYR A 22 2.65 -14.94 1.40
C TYR A 22 3.65 -16.10 1.56
N ARG A 23 3.39 -17.24 0.90
CA ARG A 23 4.30 -18.40 0.90
C ARG A 23 5.66 -18.11 0.25
N ASN A 24 5.75 -17.08 -0.59
CA ASN A 24 7.00 -16.68 -1.24
C ASN A 24 7.70 -15.51 -0.55
N MET A 25 7.24 -15.02 0.60
CA MET A 25 7.86 -13.86 1.27
C MET A 25 9.35 -14.09 1.56
N ASP A 26 9.72 -15.24 2.10
CA ASP A 26 11.13 -15.57 2.40
C ASP A 26 11.97 -15.66 1.13
N ARG A 27 11.45 -16.30 0.08
CA ARG A 27 12.14 -16.39 -1.21
C ARG A 27 12.30 -15.03 -1.89
N ASN A 28 11.29 -14.18 -1.82
CA ASN A 28 11.37 -12.82 -2.33
C ASN A 28 12.44 -12.02 -1.56
N TRP A 29 12.53 -12.18 -0.24
CA TRP A 29 13.59 -11.58 0.56
C TRP A 29 14.99 -12.00 0.08
N GLU A 30 15.24 -13.30 -0.15
CA GLU A 30 16.51 -13.79 -0.68
C GLU A 30 16.82 -13.21 -2.07
N LEU A 31 15.83 -13.28 -2.97
CA LEU A 31 15.98 -12.79 -4.34
C LEU A 31 16.17 -11.28 -4.40
N THR A 32 15.68 -10.54 -3.40
CA THR A 32 15.81 -9.08 -3.35
C THR A 32 17.12 -8.59 -2.72
N ALA A 33 18.02 -9.51 -2.32
CA ALA A 33 19.33 -9.17 -1.77
C ALA A 33 20.16 -8.18 -2.63
N PRO A 34 20.17 -8.23 -3.98
CA PRO A 34 20.91 -7.28 -4.80
C PRO A 34 20.48 -5.81 -4.64
N TRP A 35 19.26 -5.55 -4.15
CA TRP A 35 18.74 -4.20 -3.94
C TRP A 35 18.93 -3.67 -2.52
N THR A 36 19.68 -4.39 -1.67
CA THR A 36 19.96 -3.97 -0.30
C THR A 36 20.57 -2.57 -0.26
N GLY A 37 19.96 -1.66 0.51
CA GLY A 37 20.41 -0.28 0.67
C GLY A 37 20.10 0.66 -0.49
N THR A 38 19.50 0.18 -1.58
CA THR A 38 19.10 1.04 -2.71
C THR A 38 17.91 1.93 -2.34
N GLN A 39 17.78 3.06 -3.04
CA GLN A 39 16.66 3.99 -2.88
C GLN A 39 15.70 3.88 -4.07
N ILE A 40 14.41 4.06 -3.80
CA ILE A 40 13.38 4.20 -4.82
C ILE A 40 13.37 5.65 -5.31
N LYS A 41 13.74 5.87 -6.58
CA LYS A 41 13.93 7.20 -7.19
C LYS A 41 12.77 7.66 -8.08
N VAL A 42 11.59 7.06 -7.94
CA VAL A 42 10.36 7.58 -8.56
C VAL A 42 9.64 8.51 -7.59
N PRO A 43 8.91 9.55 -8.06
CA PRO A 43 7.98 10.31 -7.22
C PRO A 43 6.91 9.38 -6.63
N VAL A 44 6.61 9.53 -5.33
CA VAL A 44 5.65 8.67 -4.63
C VAL A 44 4.72 9.49 -3.76
N LYS A 45 3.41 9.18 -3.84
CA LYS A 45 2.41 9.59 -2.86
C LYS A 45 1.93 8.36 -2.08
N PHE A 46 2.04 8.41 -0.76
CA PHE A 46 1.61 7.32 0.13
C PHE A 46 0.39 7.76 0.93
N ILE A 47 -0.67 6.96 0.87
CA ILE A 47 -1.98 7.25 1.47
C ILE A 47 -2.40 6.02 2.27
N VAL A 48 -2.81 6.21 3.52
CA VAL A 48 -3.20 5.13 4.42
C VAL A 48 -4.31 5.56 5.38
N GLY A 49 -5.19 4.64 5.75
CA GLY A 49 -6.20 4.86 6.78
C GLY A 49 -5.61 4.80 8.19
N ASP A 50 -6.11 5.60 9.11
CA ASP A 50 -5.65 5.61 10.51
C ASP A 50 -6.01 4.33 11.29
N GLN A 51 -7.05 3.60 10.86
CA GLN A 51 -7.50 2.32 11.41
C GLN A 51 -6.91 1.11 10.66
N ASP A 52 -6.06 1.32 9.65
CA ASP A 52 -5.43 0.25 8.89
C ASP A 52 -4.55 -0.64 9.80
N LEU A 53 -4.73 -1.97 9.70
CA LEU A 53 -4.00 -2.93 10.51
C LEU A 53 -2.48 -2.85 10.29
N VAL A 54 -2.03 -2.75 9.03
CA VAL A 54 -0.62 -2.66 8.65
C VAL A 54 -0.01 -1.37 9.22
N TYR A 55 -0.71 -0.26 9.11
CA TYR A 55 -0.27 1.02 9.68
C TYR A 55 -0.09 0.95 11.20
N ASN A 56 -0.98 0.23 11.88
CA ASN A 56 -0.96 0.07 13.34
C ASN A 56 -0.08 -1.11 13.83
N SER A 57 0.61 -1.82 12.95
CA SER A 57 1.41 -3.00 13.29
C SER A 57 2.88 -2.83 12.94
N LEU A 58 3.73 -3.71 13.47
CA LEU A 58 5.13 -3.90 13.06
C LEU A 58 6.00 -2.62 13.03
N GLY A 59 5.68 -1.63 13.87
CA GLY A 59 6.42 -0.36 13.92
C GLY A 59 6.23 0.52 12.67
N ALA A 60 5.21 0.26 11.85
CA ALA A 60 5.00 0.98 10.58
C ALA A 60 4.84 2.49 10.79
N LYS A 61 4.06 2.93 11.80
CA LYS A 61 3.93 4.35 12.18
C LYS A 61 5.29 5.02 12.39
N ASP A 62 6.16 4.37 13.16
CA ASP A 62 7.50 4.90 13.44
C ASP A 62 8.35 4.94 12.17
N PHE A 63 8.31 3.89 11.36
CA PHE A 63 9.06 3.86 10.10
C PHE A 63 8.61 4.97 9.13
N ILE A 64 7.31 5.21 9.02
CA ILE A 64 6.72 6.23 8.15
C ILE A 64 7.07 7.63 8.66
N HIS A 65 6.77 7.92 9.94
CA HIS A 65 6.79 9.28 10.47
C HIS A 65 8.15 9.72 11.03
N LYS A 66 9.01 8.79 11.45
CA LYS A 66 10.37 9.10 11.96
C LYS A 66 11.43 9.09 10.85
N GLY A 67 11.02 9.23 9.59
CA GLY A 67 11.90 9.42 8.44
C GLY A 67 12.48 8.14 7.82
N GLY A 68 12.11 6.96 8.31
CA GLY A 68 12.53 5.68 7.73
C GLY A 68 12.07 5.53 6.28
N LEU A 69 10.79 5.73 6.01
CA LEU A 69 10.23 5.66 4.65
C LEU A 69 10.87 6.71 3.74
N LYS A 70 10.97 7.97 4.18
CA LYS A 70 11.59 9.07 3.42
C LYS A 70 13.08 8.82 3.10
N LYS A 71 13.81 8.14 3.99
CA LYS A 71 15.22 7.74 3.75
C LYS A 71 15.34 6.78 2.56
N HIS A 72 14.40 5.85 2.40
CA HIS A 72 14.41 4.87 1.31
C HIS A 72 13.71 5.38 0.04
N VAL A 73 12.78 6.34 0.18
CA VAL A 73 12.01 6.94 -0.91
C VAL A 73 12.21 8.48 -0.89
N PRO A 74 13.35 8.99 -1.38
CA PRO A 74 13.69 10.41 -1.27
C PRO A 74 12.67 11.36 -1.94
N PHE A 75 11.95 10.91 -2.96
CA PHE A 75 10.92 11.69 -3.66
C PHE A 75 9.49 11.37 -3.18
N LEU A 76 9.35 10.87 -1.95
CA LEU A 76 8.06 10.75 -1.28
C LEU A 76 7.47 12.15 -1.00
N GLU A 77 6.24 12.40 -1.42
CA GLU A 77 5.47 13.58 -1.02
C GLU A 77 5.04 13.51 0.46
N GLU A 78 4.24 14.47 0.91
CA GLU A 78 3.61 14.36 2.23
C GLU A 78 2.75 13.10 2.31
N VAL A 79 2.88 12.37 3.42
CA VAL A 79 2.10 11.16 3.69
C VAL A 79 0.69 11.58 4.10
N VAL A 80 -0.32 11.01 3.44
CA VAL A 80 -1.73 11.27 3.78
C VAL A 80 -2.22 10.19 4.74
N ILE A 81 -2.73 10.62 5.91
CA ILE A 81 -3.40 9.76 6.88
C ILE A 81 -4.90 10.08 6.86
N MET A 82 -5.73 9.12 6.45
CA MET A 82 -7.18 9.29 6.36
C MET A 82 -7.85 8.92 7.67
N GLU A 83 -8.55 9.86 8.30
CA GLU A 83 -9.20 9.67 9.60
C GLU A 83 -10.48 8.81 9.47
N GLY A 84 -10.61 7.83 10.36
CA GLY A 84 -11.76 6.94 10.41
C GLY A 84 -11.88 5.99 9.22
N VAL A 85 -10.75 5.62 8.61
CA VAL A 85 -10.71 4.75 7.43
C VAL A 85 -9.84 3.52 7.71
N GLY A 86 -10.36 2.36 7.33
CA GLY A 86 -9.70 1.07 7.48
C GLY A 86 -8.71 0.75 6.36
N HIS A 87 -8.60 -0.54 6.03
CA HIS A 87 -7.62 -1.06 5.08
C HIS A 87 -7.99 -0.78 3.61
N PHE A 88 -9.28 -0.81 3.28
CA PHE A 88 -9.76 -0.71 1.90
C PHE A 88 -10.12 0.74 1.56
N ILE A 89 -9.14 1.65 1.68
CA ILE A 89 -9.34 3.11 1.54
C ILE A 89 -10.03 3.50 0.21
N ASN A 90 -9.74 2.78 -0.86
CA ASN A 90 -10.29 2.99 -2.20
C ASN A 90 -11.76 2.55 -2.33
N GLU A 91 -12.25 1.68 -1.45
CA GLU A 91 -13.66 1.29 -1.38
C GLU A 91 -14.41 2.11 -0.33
N GLU A 92 -13.77 2.47 0.78
CA GLU A 92 -14.35 3.24 1.88
C GLU A 92 -14.48 4.75 1.57
N ARG A 93 -13.53 5.32 0.80
CA ARG A 93 -13.49 6.74 0.39
C ARG A 93 -13.07 6.88 -1.09
N PRO A 94 -13.84 6.32 -2.03
CA PRO A 94 -13.44 6.25 -3.45
C PRO A 94 -13.21 7.62 -4.10
N ASN A 95 -14.01 8.64 -3.75
CA ASN A 95 -13.90 9.97 -4.33
C ASN A 95 -12.61 10.67 -3.88
N GLU A 96 -12.34 10.66 -2.58
CA GLU A 96 -11.14 11.26 -1.99
C GLU A 96 -9.85 10.61 -2.52
N ILE A 97 -9.84 9.28 -2.67
CA ILE A 97 -8.73 8.57 -3.32
C ILE A 97 -8.58 8.94 -4.79
N SER A 98 -9.69 9.05 -5.53
CA SER A 98 -9.66 9.44 -6.94
C SER A 98 -9.11 10.86 -7.13
N GLU A 99 -9.50 11.79 -6.26
CA GLU A 99 -8.98 13.17 -6.23
C GLU A 99 -7.48 13.17 -5.92
N HIS A 100 -7.03 12.45 -4.88
CA HIS A 100 -5.61 12.35 -4.56
C HIS A 100 -4.76 11.80 -5.70
N ILE A 101 -5.25 10.78 -6.42
CA ILE A 101 -4.58 10.21 -7.60
C ILE A 101 -4.51 11.25 -8.71
N HIS A 102 -5.65 11.85 -9.06
CA HIS A 102 -5.76 12.83 -10.14
C HIS A 102 -4.84 14.04 -9.91
N ASP A 103 -4.84 14.58 -8.70
CA ASP A 103 -4.03 15.74 -8.35
C ASP A 103 -2.54 15.43 -8.35
N PHE A 104 -2.15 14.22 -7.93
CA PHE A 104 -0.75 13.77 -7.98
C PHE A 104 -0.26 13.62 -9.42
N ILE A 105 -1.00 12.90 -10.27
CA ILE A 105 -0.55 12.65 -11.65
C ILE A 105 -0.51 13.93 -12.50
N LYS A 106 -1.36 14.92 -12.20
CA LYS A 106 -1.38 16.21 -12.89
C LYS A 106 -0.13 17.05 -12.65
N GLN A 107 0.65 16.79 -11.62
CA GLN A 107 1.92 17.48 -11.40
C GLN A 107 2.99 17.13 -12.45
N PHE A 108 2.78 16.07 -13.24
CA PHE A 108 3.71 15.57 -14.25
C PHE A 108 3.23 15.80 -15.69
N GLN A 109 2.14 16.56 -15.88
CA GLN A 109 1.56 16.90 -17.18
C GLN A 109 2.01 18.26 -17.69
#